data_AF-A0A357N4E7-F1
#
_entry.id   AF-A0A357N4E7-F1
#
_cell.length_a   1.000
_cell.length_b   1.000
_cell.length_c   1.000
_cell.angle_alpha   90.00
_cell.angle_beta   90.00
_cell.angle_gamma   90.00
#
_symmetry.space_group_name_H-M   'P 1'
#
loop_
_entity.id
_entity.type
_entity.pdbx_description
1 polymer ?
#
loop_
_entity_poly.entity_id
_entity_poly.type
_entity_poly.pdbx_seq_one_letter_code
_entity_poly.pdbx_strand_id
1 'polypeptide(L)'
;MTRNVLFLCSQNRLRSPTAEQVFADWPGIETASAGLLADADEVLSPELLQWADLVFVMEKVHRNRLSSRYKAWLNGKRVICLDIPDDYDYMDPVLVELLKRKVAPFLR
;
A
#
# COMPACT_ATOMS: atom_id res chain seq x y z
N MET A 1 -10.03 13.08 -13.19
CA MET A 1 -8.62 12.92 -12.78
C MET A 1 -8.52 11.56 -12.12
N THR A 2 -7.54 10.76 -12.53
CA THR A 2 -7.25 9.46 -11.93
C THR A 2 -6.47 9.69 -10.63
N ARG A 3 -6.79 8.93 -9.57
CA ARG A 3 -6.11 9.05 -8.28
C ARG A 3 -5.08 7.95 -8.12
N ASN A 4 -3.87 8.30 -7.69
CA ASN A 4 -2.78 7.35 -7.54
C ASN A 4 -2.78 6.74 -6.12
N VAL A 5 -2.81 5.42 -6.04
CA VAL A 5 -2.92 4.65 -4.80
C VAL A 5 -1.70 3.75 -4.63
N LEU A 6 -1.00 3.89 -3.52
CA LEU A 6 0.19 3.12 -3.22
C LEU A 6 -0.03 2.18 -2.03
N PHE A 7 0.22 0.89 -2.22
CA PHE A 7 0.17 -0.13 -1.17
C PHE A 7 1.56 -0.49 -0.67
N LEU A 8 1.76 -0.44 0.65
CA LEU A 8 3.05 -0.71 1.28
C LEU A 8 2.96 -1.85 2.29
N CYS A 9 3.93 -2.77 2.21
CA CYS A 9 4.23 -3.73 3.26
C CYS A 9 5.74 -3.77 3.54
N SER A 10 6.24 -4.85 4.13
CA SER A 10 7.67 -4.99 4.45
C SER A 10 8.50 -5.30 3.20
N GLN A 11 8.26 -6.43 2.54
CA GLN A 11 9.11 -6.94 1.45
C GLN A 11 8.50 -6.83 0.03
N ASN A 12 7.26 -6.37 -0.11
CA ASN A 12 6.54 -6.35 -1.39
C ASN A 12 6.38 -7.72 -2.07
N ARG A 13 6.00 -8.74 -1.30
CA ARG A 13 5.82 -10.11 -1.83
C ARG A 13 4.38 -10.62 -1.80
N LEU A 14 3.70 -10.41 -0.68
CA LEU A 14 2.40 -11.04 -0.42
C LEU A 14 1.29 -9.97 -0.41
N ARG A 15 1.17 -9.25 0.71
CA ARG A 15 0.03 -8.36 0.98
C ARG A 15 -0.07 -7.16 0.05
N SER A 16 1.03 -6.43 -0.19
CA SER A 16 0.97 -5.21 -1.02
C SER A 16 0.84 -5.49 -2.52
N PRO A 17 1.52 -6.50 -3.11
CA PRO A 17 1.26 -6.92 -4.48
C PRO A 17 -0.17 -7.45 -4.68
N THR A 18 -0.71 -8.21 -3.71
CA THR A 18 -2.11 -8.66 -3.76
C THR A 18 -3.06 -7.47 -3.82
N ALA A 19 -2.83 -6.44 -3.00
CA ALA A 19 -3.66 -5.24 -3.02
C ALA A 19 -3.58 -4.50 -4.36
N GLU A 20 -2.37 -4.30 -4.89
CA GLU A 20 -2.19 -3.71 -6.22
C GLU A 20 -2.98 -4.49 -7.29
N GLN A 21 -2.80 -5.81 -7.38
CA GLN A 21 -3.50 -6.61 -8.37
C GLN A 21 -5.02 -6.59 -8.21
N VAL A 22 -5.53 -6.63 -6.97
CA VAL A 22 -6.97 -6.60 -6.69
C VAL A 22 -7.62 -5.28 -7.10
N PHE A 23 -6.88 -4.17 -7.03
CA PHE A 23 -7.40 -2.83 -7.32
C PHE A 23 -6.94 -2.24 -8.65
N ALA A 24 -6.13 -2.97 -9.44
CA ALA A 24 -5.61 -2.52 -10.73
C ALA A 24 -6.72 -2.12 -11.72
N ASP A 25 -7.83 -2.86 -11.71
CA ASP A 25 -8.99 -2.60 -12.57
C ASP A 25 -10.06 -1.70 -11.90
N TRP A 26 -9.76 -1.10 -10.74
CA TRP A 26 -10.72 -0.28 -10.03
C TRP A 26 -10.93 1.07 -10.74
N PRO A 27 -12.19 1.46 -11.04
CA PRO A 27 -12.44 2.68 -11.81
C PRO A 27 -11.89 3.94 -11.14
N GLY A 28 -11.18 4.75 -11.93
CA GLY A 28 -10.74 6.10 -11.51
C GLY A 28 -9.50 6.12 -10.63
N ILE A 29 -8.80 5.00 -10.46
CA ILE A 29 -7.50 4.95 -9.77
C ILE A 29 -6.42 4.27 -10.59
N GLU A 30 -5.18 4.59 -10.27
CA GLU A 30 -4.00 3.82 -10.65
C GLU A 30 -3.35 3.28 -9.38
N THR A 31 -2.85 2.05 -9.43
CA THR A 31 -2.28 1.37 -8.27
C THR A 31 -0.83 1.02 -8.49
N ALA A 32 -0.04 1.10 -7.41
CA ALA A 32 1.29 0.53 -7.34
C ALA A 32 1.53 -0.07 -5.95
N SER A 33 2.53 -0.92 -5.82
CA SER A 33 2.99 -1.41 -4.52
C SER A 33 4.50 -1.36 -4.35
N ALA A 34 4.95 -1.28 -3.09
CA ALA A 34 6.36 -1.36 -2.74
C ALA A 34 6.56 -1.86 -1.30
N GLY A 35 7.82 -2.07 -0.94
CA GLY A 35 8.27 -2.55 0.35
C GLY A 35 9.12 -1.52 1.09
N LEU A 36 9.02 -1.51 2.42
CA LEU A 36 9.76 -0.58 3.29
C LEU A 36 11.11 -1.11 3.77
N LEU A 37 11.41 -2.39 3.52
CA LEU A 37 12.69 -3.00 3.82
C LEU A 37 13.65 -2.88 2.62
N ALA A 38 14.95 -3.01 2.87
CA ALA A 38 15.97 -2.92 1.83
C ALA A 38 16.06 -4.20 0.98
N ASP A 39 15.54 -5.33 1.49
CA ASP A 39 15.43 -6.63 0.82
C ASP A 39 14.05 -6.84 0.18
N ALA A 40 13.28 -5.76 -0.01
CA ALA A 40 12.02 -5.81 -0.72
C ALA A 40 12.26 -6.01 -2.23
N ASP A 41 11.33 -6.70 -2.88
CA ASP A 41 11.41 -6.97 -4.32
C ASP A 41 11.30 -5.67 -5.13
N GLU A 42 10.36 -4.79 -4.75
CA GLU A 42 10.34 -3.37 -5.13
C GLU A 42 10.51 -2.51 -3.86
N VAL A 43 11.64 -1.80 -3.75
CA VAL A 43 11.92 -0.94 -2.59
C VAL A 43 11.25 0.43 -2.78
N LEU A 44 10.57 0.91 -1.73
CA LEU A 44 9.92 2.21 -1.77
C LEU A 44 10.90 3.34 -2.10
N SER A 45 10.62 4.00 -3.22
CA SER A 45 11.35 5.18 -3.67
C SER A 45 10.62 6.49 -3.31
N PRO A 46 11.37 7.60 -3.11
CA PRO A 46 10.78 8.93 -2.96
C PRO A 46 9.86 9.36 -4.10
N GLU A 47 10.15 8.94 -5.33
CA GLU A 47 9.39 9.24 -6.54
C GLU A 47 8.02 8.57 -6.47
N LEU A 48 7.97 7.31 -6.03
CA LEU A 48 6.72 6.57 -5.87
C LEU A 48 5.82 7.20 -4.80
N LEU A 49 6.40 7.70 -3.71
CA LEU A 49 5.65 8.48 -2.71
C LEU A 49 5.12 9.79 -3.28
N GLN A 50 5.91 10.50 -4.07
CA GLN A 50 5.47 11.74 -4.71
C GLN A 50 4.32 11.51 -5.69
N TRP A 51 4.39 10.43 -6.47
CA TRP A 51 3.35 9.99 -7.39
C TRP A 51 2.02 9.66 -6.67
N ALA A 52 2.07 9.06 -5.48
CA ALA A 52 0.88 8.59 -4.77
C ALA A 52 0.05 9.72 -4.12
N ASP A 53 -1.26 9.75 -4.39
CA ASP A 53 -2.21 10.64 -3.70
C ASP A 53 -2.74 10.04 -2.39
N LEU A 54 -2.78 8.71 -2.33
CA LEU A 54 -3.25 7.93 -1.19
C LEU A 54 -2.30 6.77 -0.92
N VAL A 55 -1.87 6.62 0.33
CA VAL A 55 -0.96 5.54 0.73
C VAL A 55 -1.65 4.63 1.72
N PHE A 56 -1.64 3.34 1.45
CA PHE A 56 -2.08 2.29 2.35
C PHE A 56 -0.87 1.53 2.90
N VAL A 57 -0.90 1.24 4.20
CA VAL A 57 0.09 0.41 4.86
C VAL A 57 -0.62 -0.76 5.55
N MET A 58 -0.02 -1.94 5.56
CA MET A 58 -0.68 -3.11 6.14
C MET A 58 -0.82 -3.03 7.66
N GLU A 59 0.17 -2.45 8.34
CA GLU A 59 0.27 -2.49 9.81
C GLU A 59 0.86 -1.19 10.35
N LYS A 60 0.68 -0.94 11.65
CA LYS A 60 1.20 0.26 12.32
C LYS A 60 2.72 0.36 12.24
N VAL A 61 3.43 -0.76 12.27
CA VAL A 61 4.90 -0.80 12.13
C VAL A 61 5.35 -0.22 10.78
N HIS A 62 4.61 -0.51 9.71
CA HIS A 62 4.87 0.06 8.38
C HIS A 62 4.66 1.57 8.39
N ARG A 63 3.59 2.08 9.01
CA ARG A 63 3.35 3.52 9.16
C ARG A 63 4.49 4.22 9.91
N ASN A 64 4.94 3.63 11.00
CA ASN A 64 6.00 4.18 11.83
C ASN A 64 7.32 4.24 11.05
N ARG A 65 7.66 3.18 10.32
CA ARG A 65 8.85 3.11 9.47
C ARG A 65 8.78 4.11 8.30
N LEU A 66 7.61 4.25 7.67
CA LEU A 66 7.38 5.24 6.62
C LEU A 66 7.58 6.66 7.17
N SER A 67 7.03 6.94 8.35
CA SER A 67 7.11 8.25 9.00
C SER A 67 8.52 8.58 9.52
N SER A 68 9.32 7.58 9.87
CA SER A 68 10.70 7.81 10.33
C SER A 68 11.68 7.99 9.16
N ARG A 69 11.55 7.20 8.09
CA ARG A 69 12.49 7.20 6.96
C ARG A 69 12.11 8.15 5.84
N TYR A 70 10.81 8.34 5.59
CA TYR A 70 10.32 9.06 4.41
C TYR A 70 9.52 10.33 4.73
N LYS A 71 9.65 10.87 5.95
CA LYS A 71 8.88 12.04 6.43
C LYS A 71 8.90 13.22 5.45
N ALA A 72 10.07 13.50 4.86
CA ALA A 72 10.28 14.63 3.95
C ALA A 72 9.47 14.52 2.64
N TRP A 73 9.09 13.30 2.22
CA TRP A 73 8.35 13.08 0.97
C TRP A 73 6.86 12.84 1.21
N LEU A 74 6.44 12.68 2.46
CA LEU A 74 5.02 12.51 2.78
C LEU A 74 4.23 13.79 2.55
N ASN A 75 4.76 14.99 2.76
CA ASN A 75 4.12 16.28 2.40
C ASN A 75 2.62 16.39 2.75
N GLY A 76 2.19 15.84 3.91
CA GLY A 76 0.78 15.83 4.32
C GLY A 76 -0.13 14.81 3.61
N LYS A 77 0.44 13.92 2.79
CA LYS A 77 -0.26 12.81 2.12
C LYS A 77 -0.99 11.96 3.15
N ARG A 78 -2.17 11.49 2.74
CA ARG A 78 -3.02 10.64 3.57
C ARG A 78 -2.45 9.23 3.60
N VAL A 79 -2.01 8.80 4.77
CA VAL A 79 -1.54 7.43 5.04
C VAL A 79 -2.58 6.69 5.89
N ILE A 80 -3.09 5.58 5.38
CA ILE A 80 -4.12 4.75 6.03
C ILE A 80 -3.53 3.39 6.38
N CYS A 81 -3.64 3.01 7.66
CA CYS A 81 -3.27 1.68 8.12
C CYS A 81 -4.48 0.74 7.98
N LEU A 82 -4.30 -0.35 7.24
CA LEU A 82 -5.35 -1.35 7.03
C LEU A 82 -5.49 -2.30 8.22
N ASP A 83 -4.44 -2.45 9.04
CA ASP A 83 -4.44 -3.38 10.19
C ASP A 83 -4.74 -4.82 9.73
N ILE A 84 -3.90 -5.29 8.80
CA ILE A 84 -3.93 -6.64 8.20
C ILE A 84 -2.63 -7.36 8.61
N PRO A 85 -2.71 -8.47 9.37
CA PRO A 85 -1.54 -9.21 9.84
C PRO A 85 -0.79 -9.90 8.68
N ASP A 86 0.43 -10.38 8.95
CA ASP A 86 1.31 -11.02 7.95
C ASP A 86 1.16 -12.55 7.89
N ASP A 87 -0.09 -13.02 7.87
CA ASP A 87 -0.42 -14.45 7.97
C ASP A 87 -1.06 -15.00 6.68
N TYR A 88 -0.77 -14.36 5.53
CA TYR A 88 -1.44 -14.64 4.26
C TYR A 88 -0.45 -14.84 3.13
N ASP A 89 -0.72 -15.84 2.30
CA ASP A 89 -0.03 -16.03 1.04
C ASP A 89 -0.48 -15.01 -0.02
N TYR A 90 0.30 -14.91 -1.10
CA TYR A 90 -0.04 -14.07 -2.24
C TYR A 90 -1.37 -14.52 -2.85
N MET A 91 -2.28 -13.56 -3.08
CA MET A 91 -3.63 -13.80 -3.62
C MET A 91 -4.51 -14.75 -2.78
N ASP A 92 -4.20 -14.92 -1.49
CA ASP A 92 -5.09 -15.66 -0.56
C ASP A 92 -6.51 -15.06 -0.60
N PRO A 93 -7.57 -15.88 -0.80
CA PRO A 93 -8.95 -15.41 -0.88
C PRO A 93 -9.40 -14.59 0.34
N VAL A 94 -8.95 -14.94 1.55
CA VAL A 94 -9.27 -14.22 2.79
C VAL A 94 -8.62 -12.85 2.79
N LEU A 95 -7.36 -12.76 2.35
CA LEU A 95 -6.66 -11.50 2.20
C LEU A 95 -7.36 -10.59 1.16
N VAL A 96 -7.75 -11.15 0.02
CA VAL A 96 -8.47 -10.41 -1.04
C VAL A 96 -9.77 -9.81 -0.50
N GLU A 97 -10.56 -10.57 0.25
CA GLU A 97 -11.81 -10.09 0.83
C GLU A 97 -11.57 -8.99 1.89
N LEU A 98 -10.57 -9.18 2.74
CA LEU A 98 -10.18 -8.16 3.73
C LEU A 98 -9.73 -6.86 3.07
N LEU A 99 -8.93 -6.94 2.00
CA LEU A 99 -8.48 -5.80 1.22
C LEU A 99 -9.66 -5.06 0.59
N LYS A 100 -10.56 -5.77 -0.10
CA LYS A 100 -11.79 -5.19 -0.66
C LYS A 100 -12.60 -4.44 0.39
N ARG A 101 -12.86 -5.09 1.53
CA ARG A 101 -13.64 -4.51 2.62
C ARG A 101 -12.99 -3.25 3.22
N LYS A 102 -11.67 -3.26 3.41
CA LYS A 102 -10.96 -2.17 4.10
C LYS A 102 -10.56 -1.02 3.18
N VAL A 103 -10.27 -1.27 1.90
CA VAL A 103 -9.78 -0.26 0.96
C VAL A 103 -10.93 0.43 0.23
N ALA A 104 -11.94 -0.30 -0.23
CA ALA A 104 -13.04 0.27 -1.03
C ALA A 104 -13.75 1.49 -0.42
N PRO A 105 -13.95 1.61 0.91
CA PRO A 105 -14.54 2.82 1.51
C PRO A 105 -13.75 4.12 1.27
N PHE A 106 -12.47 4.03 0.89
CA PHE A 106 -11.59 5.17 0.65
C PHE A 106 -11.43 5.53 -0.84
N LEU A 107 -11.98 4.69 -1.72
CA LEU A 107 -11.91 4.82 -3.18
C LEU A 107 -13.23 5.30 -3.81
N ARG A 108 -14.20 5.71 -2.98
CA ARG A 108 -15.50 6.25 -3.39
C ARG A 108 -15.44 7.76 -3.60
#